data_AF-A0A7C3A1V2-F1
#
_entry.id   AF-A0A7C3A1V2-F1
#
_cell.length_a   1.000
_cell.length_b   1.000
_cell.length_c   1.000
_cell.angle_alpha   90.00
_cell.angle_beta   90.00
_cell.angle_gamma   90.00
#
_symmetry.space_group_name_H-M   'P 1'
#
loop_
_entity.id
_entity.type
_entity.pdbx_description
1 polymer ?
#
loop_
_entity_poly.entity_id
_entity_poly.type
_entity_poly.pdbx_seq_one_letter_code
_entity_poly.pdbx_strand_id
1 'polypeptide(L)'
;CFGVAPPRGQALSTAVASTHGGNMDYRGFTAGVTVYFPVFVSGALFHLGDGHAAQGDGEIVGTGIEVSMTVQFTVRVIKGWSIAWPRAEDADALMTIGNDRPLDAALQHATTEMVRWLQEDYDLPPTTAQTLLGQCVEYAVGNVYNPTYTVVCRLAKRWLPAGRRGGG
;
A
#
# COMPACT_ATOMS: atom_id res chain seq x y z
N CYS A 1 11.77 0.54 3.40
CA CYS A 1 10.96 -0.02 4.52
C CYS A 1 10.16 1.01 5.37
N PHE A 2 8.83 0.91 5.50
CA PHE A 2 8.06 1.70 6.50
C PHE A 2 6.67 1.14 6.83
N GLY A 3 6.16 1.46 8.01
CA GLY A 3 4.87 0.95 8.48
C GLY A 3 4.57 1.30 9.93
N VAL A 4 3.64 0.57 10.53
CA VAL A 4 3.18 0.71 11.92
C VAL A 4 3.40 -0.59 12.69
N ALA A 5 3.20 -0.59 14.00
CA ALA A 5 3.28 -1.83 14.77
C ALA A 5 2.18 -2.83 14.35
N PRO A 6 2.53 -4.12 14.17
CA PRO A 6 1.59 -5.15 13.76
C PRO A 6 0.55 -5.47 14.86
N PRO A 7 -0.57 -6.11 14.50
CA PRO A 7 -1.60 -6.47 15.47
C PRO A 7 -1.13 -7.54 16.45
N ARG A 8 -1.90 -7.74 17.52
CA ARG A 8 -1.73 -8.84 18.49
C ARG A 8 -0.36 -8.87 19.20
N GLY A 9 0.30 -7.72 19.33
CA GLY A 9 1.57 -7.61 20.04
C GLY A 9 2.73 -8.36 19.37
N GLN A 10 2.63 -8.60 18.06
CA GLN A 10 3.69 -9.25 17.31
C GLN A 10 4.93 -8.37 17.22
N ALA A 11 6.10 -9.01 17.14
CA ALA A 11 7.37 -8.36 16.83
C ALA A 11 7.92 -9.04 15.57
N LEU A 12 7.66 -8.43 14.42
CA LEU A 12 8.11 -8.94 13.12
C LEU A 12 9.40 -8.25 12.73
N SER A 13 10.29 -8.98 12.04
CA SER A 13 11.47 -8.38 11.42
C SER A 13 11.04 -7.28 10.44
N THR A 14 11.80 -6.18 10.37
CA THR A 14 11.54 -5.09 9.41
C THR A 14 11.61 -5.57 7.96
N ALA A 15 12.26 -6.70 7.69
CA ALA A 15 12.31 -7.33 6.36
C ALA A 15 10.96 -7.94 5.91
N VAL A 16 9.98 -8.10 6.81
CA VAL A 16 8.67 -8.68 6.48
C VAL A 16 7.69 -7.54 6.17
N ALA A 17 6.95 -7.67 5.08
CA ALA A 17 5.81 -6.81 4.80
C ALA A 17 4.50 -7.55 5.07
N SER A 18 3.50 -6.84 5.57
CA SER A 18 2.15 -7.40 5.77
C SER A 18 1.12 -6.26 5.84
N THR A 19 0.00 -6.48 6.52
CA THR A 19 -1.07 -5.49 6.72
C THR A 19 -0.62 -4.22 7.42
N HIS A 20 0.50 -4.27 8.15
CA HIS A 20 1.08 -3.14 8.89
C HIS A 20 2.09 -2.31 8.08
N GLY A 21 2.29 -2.62 6.79
CA GLY A 21 3.40 -2.07 6.00
C GLY A 21 4.64 -2.95 6.12
N GLY A 22 5.81 -2.35 6.32
CA GLY A 22 7.11 -3.03 6.42
C GLY A 22 7.94 -2.90 5.14
N ASN A 23 8.64 -3.97 4.77
CA ASN A 23 9.52 -4.02 3.59
C ASN A 23 8.77 -4.24 2.28
N MET A 24 7.94 -3.26 1.91
CA MET A 24 7.11 -3.32 0.71
C MET A 24 7.91 -3.08 -0.58
N ASP A 25 9.01 -2.33 -0.49
CA ASP A 25 9.96 -2.03 -1.56
C ASP A 25 9.29 -1.76 -2.89
N TYR A 26 8.36 -0.80 -2.86
CA TYR A 26 7.69 -0.32 -4.04
C TYR A 26 8.28 1.04 -4.43
N ARG A 27 8.94 1.08 -5.59
CA ARG A 27 9.58 2.30 -6.12
C ARG A 27 8.62 3.48 -6.33
N GLY A 28 7.30 3.25 -6.30
CA GLY A 28 6.32 4.32 -6.39
C GLY A 28 6.15 5.11 -5.09
N PHE A 29 6.63 4.62 -3.95
CA PHE A 29 6.62 5.37 -2.69
C PHE A 29 7.68 6.48 -2.70
N THR A 30 7.29 7.61 -3.27
CA THR A 30 8.14 8.78 -3.48
C THR A 30 7.49 10.04 -2.89
N ALA A 31 8.18 11.18 -2.97
CA ALA A 31 7.62 12.45 -2.55
C ALA A 31 6.31 12.75 -3.30
N GLY A 32 5.29 13.21 -2.57
CA GLY A 32 3.95 13.49 -3.12
C GLY A 32 2.95 12.34 -2.96
N VAL A 33 3.39 11.16 -2.52
CA VAL A 33 2.51 10.04 -2.19
C VAL A 33 2.04 10.11 -0.75
N THR A 34 0.73 9.96 -0.53
CA THR A 34 0.16 9.72 0.79
C THR A 34 -0.06 8.22 0.97
N VAL A 35 0.41 7.66 2.08
CA VAL A 35 0.23 6.23 2.41
C VAL A 35 -0.59 6.12 3.69
N TYR A 36 -1.56 5.24 3.67
CA TYR A 36 -2.49 4.97 4.73
C TYR A 36 -2.23 3.58 5.32
N PHE A 37 -2.09 3.54 6.64
CA PHE A 37 -1.90 2.30 7.39
C PHE A 37 -3.07 2.06 8.34
N PRO A 38 -3.51 0.80 8.49
CA PRO A 38 -4.41 0.44 9.58
C PRO A 38 -3.71 0.62 10.93
N VAL A 39 -4.41 1.19 11.92
CA VAL A 39 -3.85 1.38 13.27
C VAL A 39 -4.27 0.23 14.17
N PHE A 40 -3.33 -0.67 14.50
CA PHE A 40 -3.60 -1.85 15.32
C PHE A 40 -3.37 -1.66 16.81
N VAL A 41 -2.55 -0.68 17.19
CA VAL A 41 -2.17 -0.40 18.58
C VAL A 41 -2.21 1.10 18.86
N SER A 42 -2.29 1.46 20.14
CA SER A 42 -2.27 2.87 20.55
C SER A 42 -1.00 3.57 20.08
N GLY A 43 -1.16 4.77 19.52
CA GLY A 43 -0.07 5.57 18.96
C GLY A 43 0.43 5.10 17.59
N ALA A 44 -0.11 4.00 17.03
CA ALA A 44 0.33 3.32 15.80
C ALA A 44 1.76 2.78 15.81
N LEU A 45 2.70 3.48 16.45
CA LEU A 45 4.14 3.15 16.51
C LEU A 45 4.75 3.10 15.10
N PHE A 46 4.60 4.21 14.38
CA PHE A 46 5.13 4.37 13.03
C PHE A 46 6.66 4.30 12.99
N HIS A 47 7.20 3.65 11.97
CA HIS A 47 8.64 3.57 11.67
C HIS A 47 8.91 3.74 10.17
N LEU A 48 10.11 4.22 9.84
CA LEU A 48 10.59 4.43 8.47
C LEU A 48 12.11 4.27 8.44
N GLY A 49 12.61 3.65 7.37
CA GLY A 49 14.04 3.53 7.04
C GLY A 49 14.22 2.96 5.64
N ASP A 50 15.44 2.53 5.33
CA ASP A 50 15.74 1.75 4.12
C ASP A 50 15.41 2.53 2.83
N GLY A 51 16.30 3.48 2.52
CA GLY A 51 16.15 4.44 1.44
C GLY A 51 16.87 3.99 0.18
N HIS A 52 16.18 4.01 -0.95
CA HIS A 52 16.74 3.65 -2.25
C HIS A 52 16.91 4.88 -3.14
N ALA A 53 18.12 5.14 -3.63
CA ALA A 53 18.36 6.16 -4.66
C ALA A 53 17.77 5.73 -6.02
N ALA A 54 17.75 4.42 -6.29
CA ALA A 54 17.07 3.81 -7.41
C ALA A 54 16.70 2.36 -7.07
N GLN A 55 15.57 1.89 -7.59
CA GLN A 55 15.11 0.50 -7.45
C GLN A 55 14.28 0.12 -8.69
N GLY A 56 14.46 -1.10 -9.19
CA GLY A 56 13.60 -1.67 -10.23
C GLY A 56 12.34 -2.32 -9.65
N ASP A 57 11.32 -2.51 -10.50
CA ASP A 57 10.17 -3.34 -10.12
C ASP A 57 10.62 -4.77 -9.82
N GLY A 58 10.10 -5.32 -8.72
CA GLY A 58 10.43 -6.66 -8.26
C GLY A 58 11.70 -6.77 -7.43
N GLU A 59 12.57 -5.74 -7.40
CA GLU A 59 13.81 -5.75 -6.62
C GLU A 59 14.58 -7.08 -6.74
N ILE A 60 14.76 -7.54 -7.98
CA ILE A 60 15.09 -8.95 -8.28
C ILE A 60 16.45 -9.43 -7.75
N VAL A 61 17.33 -8.50 -7.36
CA VAL A 61 18.64 -8.79 -6.76
C VAL A 61 18.63 -8.63 -5.23
N GLY A 62 17.49 -8.29 -4.65
CA GLY A 62 17.26 -8.16 -3.21
C GLY A 62 17.73 -6.86 -2.56
N THR A 63 18.19 -5.90 -3.37
CA THR A 63 18.57 -4.55 -2.91
C THR A 63 18.29 -3.52 -3.99
N GLY A 64 18.06 -2.28 -3.58
CA GLY A 64 18.17 -1.11 -4.43
C GLY A 64 19.59 -0.54 -4.45
N ILE A 65 19.72 0.71 -4.90
CA ILE A 65 20.90 1.52 -4.57
C ILE A 65 20.68 2.08 -3.16
N GLU A 66 21.16 1.34 -2.16
CA GLU A 66 20.99 1.64 -0.74
C GLU A 66 21.68 2.95 -0.32
N VAL A 67 20.93 3.85 0.31
CA VAL A 67 21.43 5.15 0.77
C VAL A 67 20.84 5.58 2.10
N SER A 68 21.60 6.38 2.85
CA SER A 68 21.05 7.18 3.94
C SER A 68 20.18 8.30 3.37
N MET A 69 19.02 8.54 3.97
CA MET A 69 18.07 9.57 3.51
C MET A 69 17.64 10.49 4.64
N THR A 70 17.38 11.75 4.29
CA THR A 70 16.64 12.70 5.14
C THR A 70 15.25 12.85 4.56
N VAL A 71 14.22 12.48 5.32
CA VAL A 71 12.83 12.48 4.86
C VAL A 71 12.00 13.44 5.71
N GLN A 72 11.21 14.27 5.06
CA GLN A 72 10.20 15.11 5.71
C GLN A 72 8.80 14.59 5.35
N PHE A 73 7.98 14.31 6.35
CA PHE A 73 6.62 13.80 6.17
C PHE A 73 5.69 14.38 7.24
N THR A 74 4.38 14.26 7.00
CA THR A 74 3.34 14.60 7.97
C THR A 74 2.57 13.34 8.32
N VAL A 75 2.25 13.14 9.60
CA VAL A 75 1.39 12.05 10.06
C VAL A 75 0.07 12.64 10.54
N ARG A 76 -1.04 12.04 10.11
CA ARG A 76 -2.39 12.34 10.62
C ARG A 76 -3.10 11.05 10.98
N VAL A 77 -3.94 11.14 12.01
CA VAL A 77 -4.84 10.05 12.40
C VAL A 77 -6.20 10.31 11.77
N ILE A 78 -6.66 9.38 10.93
CA ILE A 78 -8.00 9.41 10.36
C ILE A 78 -8.92 8.56 11.24
N LYS A 79 -9.96 9.18 11.81
CA LYS A 79 -10.94 8.50 12.66
C LYS A 79 -12.11 8.01 11.82
N GLY A 80 -12.72 6.89 12.24
CA GLY A 80 -13.90 6.34 11.56
C GLY A 80 -13.60 5.70 10.20
N TRP A 81 -12.33 5.46 9.87
CA TRP A 81 -11.91 4.81 8.63
C TRP A 81 -11.04 3.59 8.96
N SER A 82 -11.43 2.42 8.47
CA SER A 82 -10.79 1.15 8.78
C SER A 82 -10.45 0.40 7.50
N ILE A 83 -9.18 0.14 7.29
CA ILE A 83 -8.64 -0.52 6.09
C ILE A 83 -7.99 -1.84 6.49
N ALA A 84 -7.90 -2.83 5.59
CA ALA A 84 -7.27 -4.12 5.94
C ALA A 84 -5.80 -4.19 5.51
N TRP A 85 -5.49 -3.57 4.37
CA TRP A 85 -4.15 -3.51 3.79
C TRP A 85 -3.70 -2.06 3.63
N PRO A 86 -2.38 -1.79 3.52
CA PRO A 86 -1.91 -0.47 3.21
C PRO A 86 -2.53 0.04 1.91
N ARG A 87 -2.97 1.30 1.94
CA ARG A 87 -3.47 2.04 0.79
C ARG A 87 -2.54 3.20 0.52
N ALA A 88 -2.50 3.72 -0.70
CA ALA A 88 -1.77 4.92 -1.02
C ALA A 88 -2.45 5.68 -2.15
N GLU A 89 -2.16 6.95 -2.28
CA GLU A 89 -2.56 7.74 -3.43
C GLU A 89 -1.54 8.82 -3.75
N ASP A 90 -1.40 9.10 -5.04
CA ASP A 90 -0.66 10.24 -5.57
C ASP A 90 -1.64 11.21 -6.26
N ALA A 91 -1.15 12.13 -7.09
CA ALA A 91 -2.02 13.06 -7.82
C ALA A 91 -2.97 12.35 -8.80
N ASP A 92 -2.58 11.18 -9.32
CA ASP A 92 -3.18 10.57 -10.50
C ASP A 92 -3.90 9.25 -10.22
N ALA A 93 -3.54 8.53 -9.15
CA ALA A 93 -4.01 7.18 -8.89
C ALA A 93 -4.27 6.88 -7.41
N LEU A 94 -5.25 6.01 -7.17
CA LEU A 94 -5.36 5.22 -5.95
C LEU A 94 -4.51 3.96 -6.09
N MET A 95 -3.97 3.50 -4.97
CA MET A 95 -3.08 2.33 -4.90
C MET A 95 -3.39 1.49 -3.66
N THR A 96 -3.48 0.18 -3.81
CA THR A 96 -3.61 -0.76 -2.68
C THR A 96 -2.49 -1.77 -2.73
N ILE A 97 -1.94 -2.10 -1.56
CA ILE A 97 -0.70 -2.85 -1.48
C ILE A 97 -0.95 -4.17 -0.76
N GLY A 98 -0.85 -5.26 -1.51
CA GLY A 98 -0.90 -6.62 -0.97
C GLY A 98 0.49 -7.16 -0.73
N ASN A 99 0.69 -7.81 0.40
CA ASN A 99 1.96 -8.43 0.78
C ASN A 99 1.74 -9.87 1.21
N ASP A 100 2.26 -10.83 0.45
CA ASP A 100 2.15 -12.26 0.76
C ASP A 100 3.10 -13.11 -0.09
N ARG A 101 3.13 -14.42 0.15
CA ARG A 101 3.66 -15.42 -0.78
C ARG A 101 2.62 -16.52 -0.97
N PRO A 102 2.38 -17.00 -2.21
CA PRO A 102 3.00 -16.60 -3.48
C PRO A 102 2.56 -15.23 -4.03
N LEU A 103 3.12 -14.80 -5.18
CA LEU A 103 2.88 -13.46 -5.76
C LEU A 103 1.40 -13.21 -6.08
N ASP A 104 0.68 -14.24 -6.52
CA ASP A 104 -0.75 -14.19 -6.81
C ASP A 104 -1.61 -14.00 -5.55
N ALA A 105 -1.15 -14.46 -4.37
CA ALA A 105 -1.80 -14.13 -3.11
C ALA A 105 -1.65 -12.63 -2.78
N ALA A 106 -0.44 -12.07 -2.99
CA ALA A 106 -0.22 -10.63 -2.83
C ALA A 106 -1.09 -9.81 -3.79
N LEU A 107 -1.22 -10.26 -5.05
CA LEU A 107 -2.13 -9.67 -6.03
C LEU A 107 -3.58 -9.70 -5.53
N GLN A 108 -4.08 -10.84 -5.05
CA GLN A 108 -5.45 -10.97 -4.55
C GLN A 108 -5.76 -10.02 -3.40
N HIS A 109 -4.83 -9.84 -2.45
CA HIS A 109 -4.97 -8.89 -1.35
C HIS A 109 -5.06 -7.45 -1.85
N ALA A 110 -4.16 -7.06 -2.77
CA ALA A 110 -4.16 -5.73 -3.37
C ALA A 110 -5.49 -5.46 -4.10
N THR A 111 -5.95 -6.39 -4.94
CA THR A 111 -7.20 -6.26 -5.70
C THR A 111 -8.41 -6.18 -4.79
N THR A 112 -8.51 -7.05 -3.78
CA THR A 112 -9.64 -7.09 -2.85
C THR A 112 -9.72 -5.82 -2.03
N GLU A 113 -8.58 -5.28 -1.58
CA GLU A 113 -8.57 -4.00 -0.87
C GLU A 113 -9.00 -2.84 -1.77
N MET A 114 -8.69 -2.86 -3.08
CA MET A 114 -9.17 -1.84 -4.02
C MET A 114 -10.67 -1.91 -4.20
N VAL A 115 -11.22 -3.12 -4.37
CA VAL A 115 -12.68 -3.33 -4.41
C VAL A 115 -13.34 -2.80 -3.15
N ARG A 116 -12.75 -3.06 -1.98
CA ARG A 116 -13.23 -2.56 -0.69
C ARG A 116 -13.17 -1.03 -0.62
N TRP A 117 -12.07 -0.42 -1.04
CA TRP A 117 -11.90 1.03 -1.05
C TRP A 117 -12.95 1.73 -1.93
N LEU A 118 -13.20 1.19 -3.12
CA LEU A 118 -14.21 1.72 -4.04
C LEU A 118 -15.64 1.63 -3.49
N GLN A 119 -15.96 0.55 -2.78
CA GLN A 119 -17.27 0.42 -2.12
C GLN A 119 -17.43 1.41 -0.97
N GLU A 120 -16.44 1.48 -0.08
CA GLU A 120 -16.52 2.26 1.15
C GLU A 120 -16.46 3.78 0.90
N ASP A 121 -15.51 4.23 0.07
CA ASP A 121 -15.22 5.66 -0.07
C ASP A 121 -15.94 6.28 -1.30
N TYR A 122 -16.37 5.46 -2.26
CA TYR A 122 -16.98 5.92 -3.52
C TYR A 122 -18.38 5.34 -3.77
N ASP A 123 -18.94 4.56 -2.84
CA ASP A 123 -20.30 3.98 -2.93
C ASP A 123 -20.53 3.16 -4.21
N LEU A 124 -19.46 2.59 -4.78
CA LEU A 124 -19.58 1.75 -5.97
C LEU A 124 -20.11 0.38 -5.57
N PRO A 125 -21.20 -0.12 -6.19
CA PRO A 125 -21.65 -1.49 -5.96
C PRO A 125 -20.54 -2.51 -6.26
N PRO A 126 -20.51 -3.66 -5.57
CA PRO A 126 -19.43 -4.65 -5.73
C PRO A 126 -19.21 -5.07 -7.18
N THR A 127 -20.29 -5.26 -7.95
CA THR A 127 -20.24 -5.64 -9.37
C THR A 127 -19.66 -4.52 -10.23
N THR A 128 -20.07 -3.26 -10.00
CA THR A 128 -19.54 -2.09 -10.70
C THR A 128 -18.05 -1.90 -10.42
N ALA A 129 -17.63 -2.01 -9.15
CA ALA A 129 -16.22 -1.92 -8.78
C ALA A 129 -15.39 -3.02 -9.48
N GLN A 130 -15.87 -4.27 -9.49
CA GLN A 130 -15.20 -5.36 -10.18
C GLN A 130 -15.14 -5.17 -11.71
N THR A 131 -16.24 -4.74 -12.34
CA THR A 131 -16.24 -4.44 -13.77
C THR A 131 -15.26 -3.33 -14.12
N LEU A 132 -15.21 -2.26 -13.32
CA LEU A 132 -14.26 -1.16 -13.50
C LEU A 132 -12.82 -1.66 -13.39
N LEU A 133 -12.48 -2.35 -12.31
CA LEU A 133 -11.12 -2.86 -12.09
C LEU A 133 -10.70 -3.83 -13.19
N GLY A 134 -11.61 -4.70 -13.67
CA GLY A 134 -11.33 -5.64 -14.74
C GLY A 134 -10.93 -4.97 -16.07
N GLN A 135 -11.24 -3.68 -16.28
CA GLN A 135 -10.90 -2.94 -17.49
C GLN A 135 -9.81 -1.88 -17.29
N CYS A 136 -9.60 -1.41 -16.06
CA CYS A 136 -8.85 -0.18 -15.80
C CYS A 136 -7.73 -0.31 -14.75
N VAL A 137 -7.58 -1.47 -14.11
CA VAL A 137 -6.50 -1.65 -13.12
C VAL A 137 -5.14 -1.77 -13.80
N GLU A 138 -4.12 -1.22 -13.16
CA GLU A 138 -2.72 -1.43 -13.51
C GLU A 138 -2.02 -2.05 -12.29
N TYR A 139 -1.18 -3.07 -12.50
CA TYR A 139 -0.40 -3.66 -11.41
C TYR A 139 1.06 -3.27 -11.52
N ALA A 140 1.67 -3.01 -10.36
CA ALA A 140 3.12 -2.90 -10.22
C ALA A 140 3.62 -3.94 -9.23
N VAL A 141 4.81 -4.49 -9.49
CA VAL A 141 5.47 -5.43 -8.58
C VAL A 141 6.46 -4.64 -7.74
N GLY A 142 6.26 -4.62 -6.41
CA GLY A 142 7.19 -3.97 -5.48
C GLY A 142 8.47 -4.78 -5.39
N ASN A 143 8.41 -5.91 -4.67
CA ASN A 143 9.50 -6.87 -4.59
C ASN A 143 9.01 -8.32 -4.77
N VAL A 144 9.93 -9.18 -5.22
CA VAL A 144 9.79 -10.65 -5.23
C VAL A 144 10.95 -11.35 -4.51
N TYR A 145 11.65 -10.63 -3.63
CA TYR A 145 12.83 -11.13 -2.92
C TYR A 145 12.55 -11.40 -1.45
N ASN A 146 11.91 -10.44 -0.77
CA ASN A 146 11.67 -10.45 0.67
C ASN A 146 10.81 -11.63 1.13
N PRO A 147 10.83 -12.01 2.43
CA PRO A 147 10.01 -13.08 3.00
C PRO A 147 8.52 -13.05 2.60
N THR A 148 8.01 -11.87 2.24
CA THR A 148 6.71 -11.64 1.60
C THR A 148 6.93 -10.82 0.33
N TYR A 149 6.26 -11.17 -0.77
CA TYR A 149 6.30 -10.38 -2.01
C TYR A 149 5.25 -9.29 -1.97
N THR A 150 5.46 -8.23 -2.76
CA THR A 150 4.57 -7.06 -2.78
C THR A 150 4.02 -6.83 -4.17
N VAL A 151 2.69 -6.71 -4.27
CA VAL A 151 1.98 -6.28 -5.48
C VAL A 151 1.16 -5.05 -5.15
N VAL A 152 1.22 -4.05 -6.03
CA VAL A 152 0.45 -2.81 -5.93
C VAL A 152 -0.60 -2.79 -7.02
N CYS A 153 -1.86 -2.75 -6.63
CA CYS A 153 -3.00 -2.54 -7.51
C CYS A 153 -3.24 -1.03 -7.63
N ARG A 154 -3.17 -0.49 -8.84
CA ARG A 154 -3.32 0.94 -9.13
C ARG A 154 -4.60 1.17 -9.95
N LEU A 155 -5.34 2.22 -9.60
CA LEU A 155 -6.48 2.69 -10.38
C LEU A 155 -6.37 4.20 -10.57
N ALA A 156 -6.34 4.64 -11.83
CA ALA A 156 -6.27 6.07 -12.13
C ALA A 156 -7.53 6.80 -11.66
N LYS A 157 -7.35 7.92 -10.97
CA LYS A 157 -8.41 8.76 -10.39
C LYS A 157 -9.39 9.30 -11.43
N ARG A 158 -8.96 9.44 -12.69
CA ARG A 158 -9.84 9.82 -13.83
C ARG A 158 -11.02 8.87 -14.03
N TRP A 159 -10.91 7.63 -13.54
CA TRP A 159 -11.96 6.62 -13.64
C TRP A 159 -12.92 6.62 -12.45
N LEU A 160 -12.64 7.40 -11.40
CA LEU A 160 -13.46 7.45 -10.20
C LEU A 160 -14.67 8.36 -10.39
N PRO A 161 -15.80 8.05 -9.74
CA PRO A 161 -16.94 8.95 -9.71
C PRO A 161 -16.57 10.25 -8.97
N ALA A 162 -17.29 11.33 -9.29
CA ALA A 162 -17.12 12.60 -8.60
C ALA A 162 -17.61 12.49 -7.14
N GLY A 163 -16.78 12.97 -6.20
CA GLY A 163 -17.11 13.03 -4.78
C GLY A 163 -16.70 11.77 -4.02
N ARG A 164 -15.74 11.93 -3.09
CA ARG A 164 -15.32 10.90 -2.14
C ARG A 164 -16.10 11.08 -0.83
N ARG A 165 -16.78 10.04 -0.35
CA ARG A 165 -17.64 10.10 0.85
C ARG A 165 -16.89 9.87 2.16
N GLY A 166 -15.70 9.27 2.12
CA GLY A 166 -14.88 8.96 3.29
C GLY A 166 -13.39 8.88 2.96
N GLY A 167 -12.53 9.16 3.94
CA GLY A 167 -11.08 9.31 3.78
C GLY A 167 -10.67 10.78 3.83
N GLY A 168 -9.85 11.15 4.82
CA GLY A 168 -9.45 12.53 5.11
C GLY A 168 -8.54 13.17 4.09
#